data_AF-A0A1M6NKV5-F1
#
_entry.id   AF-A0A1M6NKV5-F1
#
_cell.length_a   1.000
_cell.length_b   1.000
_cell.length_c   1.000
_cell.angle_alpha   90.00
_cell.angle_beta   90.00
_cell.angle_gamma   90.00
#
_symmetry.space_group_name_H-M   'P 1'
#
loop_
_entity.id
_entity.type
_entity.pdbx_description
1 polymer ?
#
loop_
_entity_poly.entity_id
_entity_poly.type
_entity_poly.pdbx_seq_one_letter_code
_entity_poly.pdbx_strand_id
1 'polypeptide(L)'
;MWYIFDSAGKPLATCDFEPNTDDLRTRGEVAVEGDHNLPFPRIQLVDGVIKTIEPPKPTREELLARIKAERDRKLNDTAWVFMRQLTGTPEQKLPAEEYAKWEAYWAALRDFPDTCDPENPVWPVAPNEEVG
;
A
#
# COMPACT_ATOMS: atom_id res chain seq x y z
N MET A 1 14.14 24.60 8.63
CA MET A 1 13.44 23.77 9.64
C MET A 1 14.51 23.05 10.42
N TRP A 2 14.35 22.87 11.73
CA TRP A 2 15.29 22.13 12.56
C TRP A 2 14.84 20.68 12.70
N TYR A 3 15.78 19.77 12.54
CA TYR A 3 15.60 18.33 12.67
C TYR A 3 16.39 17.83 13.85
N ILE A 4 15.72 17.12 14.76
CA ILE A 4 16.33 16.59 15.98
C ILE A 4 16.57 15.09 15.77
N PHE A 5 17.78 14.63 16.07
CA PHE A 5 18.21 13.25 15.92
C PHE A 5 18.74 12.69 17.24
N ASP A 6 18.63 11.38 17.44
CA ASP A 6 19.32 10.69 18.53
C ASP A 6 20.82 10.48 18.24
N SER A 7 21.54 9.92 19.21
CA SER A 7 22.97 9.60 19.08
C SER A 7 23.32 8.59 17.97
N ALA A 8 22.34 7.82 17.46
CA ALA A 8 22.50 6.94 16.31
C ALA A 8 22.17 7.64 14.97
N GLY A 9 21.74 8.90 15.02
CA GLY A 9 21.33 9.70 13.87
C GLY A 9 19.89 9.46 13.42
N LYS A 10 19.08 8.75 14.19
CA LYS A 10 17.67 8.50 13.85
C LYS A 10 16.84 9.76 14.14
N PRO A 11 15.93 10.18 13.25
CA PRO A 11 15.12 11.37 13.45
C PRO A 11 14.10 11.15 14.58
N LEU A 12 14.02 12.12 15.48
CA LEU A 12 13.12 12.14 16.63
C LEU A 12 11.98 13.15 16.44
N ALA A 13 12.30 14.36 15.99
CA ALA A 13 11.34 15.45 15.90
C ALA A 13 11.78 16.54 14.91
N THR A 14 10.87 17.48 14.64
CA THR A 14 11.10 18.67 13.84
C THR A 14 10.59 19.91 14.54
N CYS A 15 11.22 21.07 14.35
CA CYS A 15 10.71 22.35 14.82
C CYS A 15 11.02 23.49 13.84
N ASP A 16 10.17 24.52 13.81
CA ASP A 16 10.32 25.65 12.89
C ASP A 16 11.35 26.69 13.38
N PHE A 17 11.67 26.66 14.68
CA PHE A 17 12.63 27.55 15.32
C PHE A 17 13.80 26.76 15.90
N GLU A 18 14.91 27.46 16.17
CA GLU A 18 16.10 26.85 16.77
C GLU A 18 15.77 26.30 18.17
N PRO A 19 15.99 24.99 18.40
CA PRO A 19 15.72 24.38 19.70
C PRO A 19 16.85 24.66 20.70
N ASN A 20 16.59 24.46 21.99
CA ASN A 20 17.61 24.60 23.02
C ASN A 20 18.65 23.46 22.90
N THR A 21 19.80 23.75 22.32
CA THR A 21 20.86 22.77 22.07
C THR A 21 21.54 22.24 23.33
N ASP A 22 21.54 22.99 24.43
CA ASP A 22 22.12 22.53 25.69
C ASP A 22 21.25 21.44 26.32
N ASP A 23 19.94 21.65 26.32
CA ASP A 23 18.95 20.67 26.76
C ASP A 23 19.01 19.38 25.92
N LEU A 24 19.02 19.51 24.59
CA LEU A 24 19.17 18.38 23.66
C LEU A 24 20.43 17.56 23.94
N ARG A 25 21.56 18.24 24.20
CA ARG A 25 22.83 17.58 24.50
C ARG A 25 22.77 16.74 25.77
N THR A 26 22.02 17.16 26.79
CA THR A 26 21.84 16.36 28.02
C THR A 26 21.11 15.03 27.76
N ARG A 27 20.33 14.96 26.67
CA ARG A 27 19.65 13.73 26.21
C ARG A 27 20.43 12.94 25.17
N GLY A 28 21.62 13.42 24.77
CA GLY A 28 22.38 12.82 23.67
C GLY A 28 21.74 13.05 22.30
N GLU A 29 20.95 14.11 22.17
CA GLU A 29 20.28 14.52 20.93
C GLU A 29 21.04 15.64 20.24
N VAL A 30 20.87 15.76 18.93
CA VAL A 30 21.47 16.81 18.11
C VAL A 30 20.41 17.43 17.20
N ALA A 31 20.40 18.76 17.13
CA ALA A 31 19.58 19.51 16.19
C ALA A 31 20.43 19.99 15.02
N VAL A 32 19.91 19.79 13.81
CA VAL A 32 20.54 20.25 12.56
C VAL A 32 19.49 20.99 11.75
N GLU A 33 19.84 22.18 11.27
CA GLU A 33 18.99 22.92 10.35
C GLU A 33 19.02 22.26 8.95
N GLY A 34 17.84 22.13 8.33
CA GLY A 34 17.68 21.57 7.00
C GLY A 34 16.53 22.21 6.21
N ASP A 35 16.42 21.77 4.96
CA ASP A 35 15.32 22.13 4.05
C ASP A 35 13.97 21.72 4.65
N HIS A 36 12.98 22.60 4.58
CA HIS A 36 11.63 22.39 5.11
C HIS A 36 10.88 21.22 4.43
N ASN A 37 11.31 20.80 3.24
CA ASN A 37 10.67 19.75 2.45
C ASN A 37 11.32 18.36 2.63
N LEU A 38 12.22 18.19 3.60
CA LEU A 38 12.80 16.86 3.83
C LEU A 38 11.73 15.87 4.29
N PRO A 39 11.74 14.63 3.79
CA PRO A 39 10.66 13.68 4.00
C PRO A 39 10.73 13.05 5.39
N PHE A 40 10.36 13.76 6.45
CA PHE A 40 10.33 13.20 7.81
C PHE A 40 9.26 12.09 7.95
N PRO A 41 9.54 10.96 8.64
CA PRO A 41 10.78 10.60 9.35
C PRO A 41 11.77 9.80 8.49
N ARG A 42 11.69 9.86 7.15
CA ARG A 42 12.58 9.17 6.19
C ARG A 42 13.88 9.95 5.93
N ILE A 43 14.52 10.34 7.01
CA ILE A 43 15.84 10.97 7.00
C ILE A 43 16.73 10.31 8.05
N GLN A 44 18.04 10.49 7.94
CA GLN A 44 19.02 10.01 8.90
C GLN A 44 20.17 11.03 8.96
N LEU A 45 20.67 11.32 10.15
CA LEU A 45 21.90 12.08 10.31
C LEU A 45 23.10 11.13 10.17
N VAL A 46 23.92 11.36 9.15
CA VAL A 46 25.13 10.55 8.87
C VAL A 46 26.30 11.52 8.69
N ASP A 47 27.30 11.40 9.56
CA ASP A 47 28.50 12.27 9.55
C ASP A 47 28.16 13.77 9.57
N GLY A 48 27.13 14.15 10.34
CA GLY A 48 26.66 15.54 10.46
C GLY A 48 25.81 16.05 9.28
N VAL A 49 25.51 15.20 8.30
CA VAL A 49 24.69 15.55 7.14
C VAL A 49 23.36 14.79 7.17
N ILE A 50 22.25 15.50 6.95
CA ILE A 50 20.93 14.89 6.83
C ILE A 50 20.85 14.20 5.46
N LYS A 51 20.67 12.87 5.47
CA LYS A 51 20.46 12.06 4.28
C LYS A 51 19.03 11.55 4.25
N THR A 52 18.40 11.58 3.08
CA THR A 52 17.12 10.89 2.87
C THR A 52 17.35 9.39 2.82
N ILE A 53 16.47 8.63 3.47
CA ILE A 53 16.49 7.17 3.40
C ILE A 53 15.31 6.66 2.58
N GLU A 54 15.54 5.60 1.82
CA GLU A 54 14.47 4.94 1.10
C GLU A 54 13.51 4.26 2.10
N PRO A 55 12.20 4.22 1.81
CA PRO A 55 11.29 3.41 2.59
C PRO A 55 11.72 1.94 2.54
N PRO A 56 11.51 1.17 3.63
CA PRO A 56 11.73 -0.26 3.58
C PRO A 56 10.86 -0.86 2.48
N LYS A 57 11.42 -1.79 1.69
CA LYS A 57 10.64 -2.58 0.75
C LYS A 57 9.59 -3.37 1.54
N PRO A 58 8.35 -3.49 1.04
CA PRO A 58 7.34 -4.32 1.67
C PRO A 58 7.85 -5.75 1.82
N THR A 59 7.52 -6.37 2.94
CA THR A 59 7.78 -7.79 3.16
C THR A 59 6.87 -8.63 2.26
N ARG A 60 7.27 -9.89 2.02
CA ARG A 60 6.44 -10.86 1.28
C ARG A 60 5.05 -11.02 1.90
N GLU A 61 4.95 -10.99 3.22
CA GLU A 61 3.68 -11.09 3.94
C GLU A 61 2.77 -9.88 3.67
N GLU A 62 3.33 -8.66 3.69
CA GLU A 62 2.59 -7.45 3.36
C GLU A 62 2.13 -7.43 1.90
N LEU A 63 2.95 -7.92 0.96
CA LEU A 63 2.56 -8.08 -0.45
C LEU A 63 1.39 -9.06 -0.59
N LEU A 64 1.46 -10.23 0.05
CA LEU A 64 0.38 -11.21 0.04
C LEU A 64 -0.90 -10.67 0.70
N ALA A 65 -0.78 -9.90 1.79
CA ALA A 65 -1.91 -9.25 2.44
C ALA A 65 -2.59 -8.25 1.50
N ARG A 66 -1.82 -7.45 0.75
CA ARG A 66 -2.34 -6.52 -0.27
C ARG A 66 -3.04 -7.27 -1.40
N ILE A 67 -2.49 -8.38 -1.87
CA ILE A 67 -3.13 -9.22 -2.90
C ILE A 67 -4.45 -9.79 -2.39
N LYS A 68 -4.51 -10.31 -1.16
CA LYS A 68 -5.76 -10.80 -0.58
C LYS A 68 -6.81 -9.70 -0.47
N ALA A 69 -6.42 -8.50 -0.01
CA ALA A 69 -7.31 -7.35 0.06
C ALA A 69 -7.84 -6.94 -1.33
N GLU A 70 -6.98 -6.92 -2.35
CA GLU A 70 -7.36 -6.61 -3.73
C GLU A 70 -8.28 -7.67 -4.34
N ARG A 71 -8.03 -8.97 -4.07
CA ARG A 71 -8.94 -10.06 -4.44
C ARG A 71 -10.32 -9.83 -3.81
N ASP A 72 -10.36 -9.56 -2.51
CA ASP A 72 -11.62 -9.38 -1.79
C ASP A 72 -12.38 -8.16 -2.31
N ARG A 73 -11.68 -7.07 -2.64
CA ARG A 73 -12.25 -5.91 -3.34
C ARG A 73 -12.87 -6.31 -4.68
N LYS A 74 -12.14 -6.99 -5.56
CA LYS A 74 -12.65 -7.43 -6.88
C LYS A 74 -13.85 -8.37 -6.78
N LEU A 75 -13.85 -9.28 -5.80
CA LEU A 75 -15.00 -10.15 -5.52
C LEU A 75 -16.22 -9.33 -5.07
N ASN A 76 -16.02 -8.36 -4.18
CA ASN A 76 -17.10 -7.49 -3.69
C ASN A 76 -17.64 -6.56 -4.79
N ASP A 77 -16.76 -5.98 -5.61
CA ASP A 77 -17.13 -5.10 -6.74
C ASP A 77 -18.01 -5.82 -7.78
N THR A 78 -17.95 -7.15 -7.82
CA THR A 78 -18.71 -8.00 -8.76
C THR A 78 -19.82 -8.80 -8.08
N ALA A 79 -20.02 -8.64 -6.77
CA ALA A 79 -21.06 -9.35 -6.01
C ALA A 79 -22.48 -9.03 -6.52
N TRP A 80 -22.69 -7.84 -7.10
CA TRP A 80 -23.96 -7.48 -7.71
C TRP A 80 -24.36 -8.40 -8.87
N VAL A 81 -23.40 -8.97 -9.62
CA VAL A 81 -23.65 -9.91 -10.73
C VAL A 81 -24.23 -11.21 -10.17
N PHE A 82 -23.62 -11.72 -9.10
CA PHE A 82 -24.12 -12.90 -8.39
C PHE A 82 -25.53 -12.66 -7.84
N MET A 83 -25.75 -11.52 -7.19
CA MET A 83 -27.08 -11.16 -6.67
C MET A 83 -28.11 -11.03 -7.80
N ARG A 84 -27.76 -10.39 -8.91
CA ARG A 84 -28.59 -10.30 -10.11
C ARG A 84 -28.99 -11.68 -10.64
N GLN A 85 -28.06 -12.64 -10.67
CA GLN A 85 -28.37 -14.00 -11.13
C GLN A 85 -29.27 -14.76 -10.16
N LEU A 86 -29.10 -14.55 -8.85
CA LEU A 86 -29.87 -15.21 -7.80
C LEU A 86 -31.31 -14.67 -7.73
N THR A 87 -31.48 -13.35 -7.69
CA THR A 87 -32.77 -12.70 -7.37
C THR A 87 -33.48 -12.05 -8.55
N GLY A 88 -32.81 -11.91 -9.70
CA GLY A 88 -33.39 -11.25 -10.89
C GLY A 88 -34.51 -12.06 -11.56
N THR A 89 -35.36 -11.38 -12.32
CA THR A 89 -36.30 -12.04 -13.24
C THR A 89 -35.55 -12.72 -14.39
N PRO A 90 -36.16 -13.68 -15.12
CA PRO A 90 -35.51 -14.33 -16.27
C PRO A 90 -34.92 -13.36 -17.29
N GLU A 91 -35.56 -12.22 -17.55
CA GLU A 91 -35.10 -11.18 -18.49
C GLU A 91 -33.94 -10.35 -17.92
N GLN A 92 -33.87 -10.24 -16.59
CA GLN A 92 -32.78 -9.55 -15.93
C GLN A 92 -31.54 -10.44 -15.78
N LYS A 93 -31.69 -11.76 -15.71
CA LYS A 93 -30.54 -12.68 -15.56
C LYS A 93 -29.62 -12.63 -16.77
N LEU A 94 -28.34 -12.90 -16.54
CA LEU A 94 -27.40 -13.07 -17.64
C LEU A 94 -27.70 -14.40 -18.36
N PRO A 95 -27.51 -14.46 -19.69
CA PRO A 95 -27.46 -15.73 -20.40
C PRO A 95 -26.44 -16.68 -19.75
N ALA A 96 -26.71 -17.98 -19.81
CA ALA A 96 -25.88 -18.99 -19.15
C ALA A 96 -24.41 -18.92 -19.56
N GLU A 97 -24.13 -18.67 -20.84
CA GLU A 97 -22.77 -18.54 -21.38
C GLU A 97 -22.03 -17.32 -20.80
N GLU A 98 -22.72 -16.19 -20.65
CA GLU A 98 -22.13 -14.98 -20.05
C GLU A 98 -21.92 -15.14 -18.54
N TYR A 99 -22.85 -15.81 -17.85
CA TYR A 99 -22.69 -16.09 -16.43
C TYR A 99 -21.52 -17.08 -16.18
N ALA A 100 -21.31 -18.06 -17.05
CA ALA A 100 -20.20 -19.00 -16.94
C ALA A 100 -18.83 -18.28 -17.02
N LYS A 101 -18.71 -17.20 -17.81
CA LYS A 101 -17.49 -16.36 -17.82
C LYS A 101 -17.23 -15.69 -16.47
N TRP A 102 -18.28 -15.23 -15.79
CA TRP A 102 -18.17 -14.67 -14.44
C TRP A 102 -17.78 -15.72 -13.41
N GLU A 103 -18.33 -16.93 -13.51
CA GLU A 103 -17.93 -18.05 -12.65
C GLU A 103 -16.46 -18.41 -12.81
N ALA A 104 -15.97 -18.47 -14.05
CA ALA A 104 -14.55 -18.69 -14.34
C ALA A 104 -13.66 -17.57 -13.78
N TYR A 105 -14.07 -16.31 -13.94
CA TYR A 105 -13.37 -15.16 -13.36
C TYR A 105 -13.29 -15.22 -11.83
N TRP A 106 -14.38 -15.52 -11.13
CA TRP A 106 -14.38 -15.65 -9.68
C TRP A 106 -13.58 -16.86 -9.18
N ALA A 107 -13.56 -17.96 -9.92
CA ALA A 107 -12.68 -19.09 -9.63
C ALA A 107 -11.21 -18.66 -9.73
N ALA A 108 -10.82 -18.03 -10.85
CA ALA A 108 -9.46 -17.53 -11.04
C ALA A 108 -9.04 -16.54 -9.95
N LEU A 109 -9.92 -15.63 -9.52
CA LEU A 109 -9.65 -14.71 -8.40
C LEU A 109 -9.40 -15.43 -7.07
N ARG A 110 -10.15 -16.50 -6.78
CA ARG A 110 -9.99 -17.25 -5.51
C ARG A 110 -8.67 -18.00 -5.47
N ASP A 111 -8.23 -18.54 -6.61
CA ASP A 111 -6.97 -19.28 -6.75
C ASP A 111 -5.75 -18.34 -6.89
N PHE A 112 -5.98 -17.06 -7.16
CA PHE A 112 -4.94 -16.08 -7.48
C PHE A 112 -3.87 -15.88 -6.39
N PRO A 113 -4.21 -15.71 -5.09
CA PRO A 113 -3.19 -15.42 -4.06
C PRO A 113 -2.14 -16.52 -3.88
N ASP A 114 -2.48 -17.76 -4.23
CA ASP A 114 -1.59 -18.92 -4.07
C ASP A 114 -0.72 -19.17 -5.31
N THR A 115 -1.08 -18.57 -6.46
CA THR A 115 -0.47 -18.86 -7.76
C THR A 115 0.27 -17.67 -8.39
N CYS A 116 0.13 -16.47 -7.83
CA CYS A 116 0.74 -15.25 -8.37
C CYS A 116 2.13 -14.93 -7.82
N ASP A 117 2.88 -14.11 -8.57
CA ASP A 117 4.07 -13.42 -8.09
C ASP A 117 3.64 -12.21 -7.23
N PRO A 118 3.98 -12.18 -5.92
CA PRO A 118 3.57 -11.08 -5.06
C PRO A 118 4.22 -9.73 -5.38
N GLU A 119 5.36 -9.72 -6.08
CA GLU A 119 6.02 -8.48 -6.50
C GLU A 119 5.44 -7.92 -7.80
N ASN A 120 4.80 -8.78 -8.60
CA ASN A 120 4.22 -8.41 -9.89
C ASN A 120 2.93 -9.22 -10.20
N PRO A 121 1.81 -8.94 -9.49
CA PRO A 121 0.58 -9.70 -9.64
C PRO A 121 -0.12 -9.40 -10.99
N VAL A 122 -0.39 -10.44 -11.78
CA VAL A 122 -1.14 -10.37 -13.05
C VAL A 122 -2.57 -10.87 -12.87
N TRP A 123 -3.51 -9.95 -12.69
CA TRP A 123 -4.90 -10.28 -12.37
C TRP A 123 -5.69 -10.88 -13.55
N PRO A 124 -6.66 -11.78 -13.31
CA PRO A 124 -7.62 -12.16 -14.32
C PRO A 124 -8.46 -10.94 -14.75
N VAL A 125 -8.84 -10.90 -16.03
CA VAL A 125 -9.65 -9.83 -16.63
C VAL A 125 -11.13 -10.15 -16.41
N ALA A 126 -11.92 -9.15 -16.03
CA ALA A 126 -13.35 -9.33 -15.83
C ALA A 126 -14.08 -9.44 -17.19
N PRO A 127 -15.16 -10.24 -17.30
CA PRO A 127 -15.87 -10.43 -18.58
C PRO A 127 -16.44 -9.17 -19.22
N ASN A 128 -16.65 -8.09 -18.46
CA ASN A 128 -17.15 -6.81 -18.94
C ASN A 128 -16.04 -5.83 -19.38
N GLU A 129 -14.76 -6.13 -19.10
CA GLU A 129 -13.62 -5.30 -19.50
C GLU A 129 -13.05 -5.72 -20.88
N GLU A 130 -13.52 -6.83 -21.47
CA GLU A 130 -13.13 -7.25 -22.83
C GLU A 130 -13.76 -6.39 -23.95
N VAL A 131 -14.60 -5.41 -23.61
CA VAL A 131 -15.26 -4.49 -24.56
C VAL A 131 -14.85 -3.05 -24.23
N GLY A 132 -13.59 -2.72 -24.49
CA GLY A 132 -13.01 -1.39 -24.32
C GLY A 132 -12.02 -1.07 -25.43
#